data_AF-A0AAW8KXX6-F1
#
_entry.id   AF-A0AAW8KXX6-F1
#
_cell.length_a   1.000
_cell.length_b   1.000
_cell.length_c   1.000
_cell.angle_alpha   90.00
_cell.angle_beta   90.00
_cell.angle_gamma   90.00
#
_symmetry.space_group_name_H-M   'P 1'
#
loop_
_entity.id
_entity.type
_entity.pdbx_description
1 polymer ?
#
loop_
_entity_poly.entity_id
_entity_poly.type
_entity_poly.pdbx_seq_one_letter_code
_entity_poly.pdbx_strand_id
1 'polypeptide(L)'
;SYVISSSYFDTDGYREHSGAEKVLNNAKLSWNLDDGSKINWVTNYVKIHADDPQGLTHDQWNTNPKQQVPFLKQFNVRKDIEQTQTGVTWSKPINDKNELYAMAYLGNRQV
;
A
#
# COMPACT_ATOMS: atom_id res chain seq x y z
N SER A 1 -14.45 -19.05 2.97
CA SER A 1 -14.99 -17.69 2.83
C SER A 1 -14.01 -16.83 2.05
N TYR A 2 -14.44 -15.69 1.52
CA TYR A 2 -13.56 -14.76 0.81
C TYR A 2 -13.94 -13.31 1.07
N VAL A 3 -12.96 -12.42 0.96
CA VAL A 3 -13.13 -10.97 0.96
C VAL A 3 -12.22 -10.38 -0.10
N ILE A 4 -12.75 -9.49 -0.93
CA ILE A 4 -12.00 -8.76 -1.94
C ILE A 4 -12.36 -7.29 -1.78
N SER A 5 -11.35 -6.42 -1.81
CA SER A 5 -11.52 -4.98 -1.80
C SER A 5 -10.65 -4.32 -2.86
N SER A 6 -11.20 -3.29 -3.49
CA SER A 6 -10.50 -2.44 -4.44
C SER A 6 -10.89 -1.00 -4.12
N SER A 7 -9.91 -0.09 -4.16
CA SER A 7 -10.15 1.33 -4.00
C SER A 7 -9.26 2.13 -4.94
N TYR A 8 -9.82 3.20 -5.47
CA TYR A 8 -9.09 4.25 -6.17
C TYR A 8 -9.17 5.55 -5.36
N PHE A 9 -8.04 6.22 -5.22
CA PHE A 9 -7.91 7.52 -4.57
C PHE A 9 -7.23 8.46 -5.54
N ASP A 10 -7.75 9.68 -5.63
CA ASP A 10 -7.28 10.74 -6.51
C ASP A 10 -7.45 12.09 -5.79
N THR A 11 -6.48 12.97 -5.95
CA THR A 11 -6.46 14.30 -5.35
C THR A 11 -5.56 15.24 -6.14
N ASP A 12 -6.00 16.47 -6.33
CA ASP A 12 -5.17 17.56 -6.86
C ASP A 12 -4.13 18.07 -5.84
N GLY A 13 -4.27 17.67 -4.57
CA GLY A 13 -3.40 18.10 -3.48
C GLY A 13 -3.71 19.50 -2.94
N TYR A 14 -3.10 19.84 -1.80
CA TYR A 14 -3.28 21.16 -1.16
C TYR A 14 -2.31 22.22 -1.70
N ARG A 15 -1.08 21.79 -2.03
CA ARG A 15 -0.02 22.63 -2.60
C ARG A 15 0.04 22.44 -4.12
N GLU A 16 0.63 23.41 -4.81
CA GLU A 16 1.11 23.19 -6.17
C GLU A 16 2.03 21.96 -6.21
N HIS A 17 1.92 21.14 -7.26
CA HIS A 17 2.75 19.95 -7.46
C HIS A 17 2.63 18.93 -6.33
N SER A 18 1.42 18.70 -5.82
CA SER A 18 1.13 17.73 -4.75
C SER A 18 -0.04 16.78 -5.06
N GLY A 19 -0.35 16.63 -6.35
CA GLY A 19 -1.35 15.69 -6.82
C GLY A 19 -0.91 14.25 -6.55
N ALA A 20 -1.87 13.35 -6.32
CA ALA A 20 -1.56 11.95 -6.11
C ALA A 20 -2.71 11.02 -6.50
N GLU A 21 -2.35 9.92 -7.14
CA GLU A 21 -3.23 8.82 -7.48
C GLU A 21 -2.79 7.55 -6.77
N LYS A 22 -3.76 6.77 -6.27
CA LYS A 22 -3.49 5.48 -5.64
C LYS A 22 -4.55 4.45 -5.99
N VAL A 23 -4.10 3.35 -6.58
CA VAL A 23 -4.87 2.12 -6.73
C VAL A 23 -4.44 1.16 -5.62
N LEU A 24 -5.41 0.60 -4.90
CA LEU A 24 -5.18 -0.41 -3.87
C LEU A 24 -6.15 -1.58 -4.07
N ASN A 25 -5.62 -2.79 -4.26
CA ASN A 25 -6.40 -4.01 -4.34
C ASN A 25 -5.93 -5.00 -3.28
N ASN A 26 -6.86 -5.58 -2.53
CA ASN A 26 -6.55 -6.62 -1.56
C ASN A 26 -7.55 -7.77 -1.71
N ALA A 27 -7.08 -9.00 -1.56
CA ALA A 27 -7.93 -10.16 -1.51
C ALA A 27 -7.47 -11.13 -0.43
N LYS A 28 -8.43 -11.74 0.24
CA LYS A 28 -8.22 -12.82 1.21
C LYS A 28 -9.20 -13.94 0.93
N LEU A 29 -8.66 -15.14 0.74
CA LEU A 29 -9.41 -16.37 0.63
C LEU A 29 -9.08 -17.25 1.85
N SER A 30 -10.12 -17.85 2.43
CA SER A 30 -10.01 -18.68 3.63
C SER A 30 -10.72 -20.02 3.43
N TRP A 31 -10.02 -21.10 3.73
CA TRP A 31 -10.55 -22.47 3.71
C TRP A 31 -10.46 -23.06 5.11
N ASN A 32 -11.55 -23.67 5.56
CA ASN A 32 -11.56 -24.54 6.72
C ASN A 32 -11.57 -25.98 6.18
N LEU A 33 -10.65 -26.81 6.63
CA LEU A 33 -10.52 -28.21 6.21
C LEU A 33 -11.23 -29.13 7.19
N ASP A 34 -11.56 -30.34 6.74
CA ASP A 34 -12.31 -31.32 7.55
C ASP A 34 -11.53 -31.78 8.80
N ASP A 35 -10.19 -31.67 8.79
CA ASP A 35 -9.33 -31.99 9.94
C ASP A 35 -9.19 -30.83 10.95
N GLY A 36 -10.00 -29.78 10.79
CA GLY A 36 -9.97 -28.57 11.62
C GLY A 36 -8.91 -27.55 11.23
N SER A 37 -8.05 -27.85 10.25
CA SER A 37 -7.04 -26.89 9.79
C SER A 37 -7.67 -25.69 9.07
N LYS A 38 -7.00 -24.55 9.12
CA LYS A 38 -7.39 -23.33 8.43
C LYS A 38 -6.28 -22.81 7.55
N ILE A 39 -6.59 -22.58 6.27
CA ILE A 39 -5.69 -21.93 5.32
C ILE A 39 -6.21 -20.54 5.03
N ASN A 40 -5.35 -19.53 5.04
CA ASN A 40 -5.63 -18.24 4.44
C ASN A 40 -4.61 -17.95 3.36
N TRP A 41 -5.09 -17.52 2.21
CA TRP A 41 -4.27 -16.92 1.16
C TRP A 41 -4.61 -15.44 1.07
N VAL A 42 -3.59 -14.58 1.05
CA VAL A 42 -3.74 -13.13 0.99
C VAL A 42 -2.90 -12.60 -0.17
N THR A 43 -3.45 -11.66 -0.92
CA THR A 43 -2.71 -10.88 -1.92
C THR A 43 -3.04 -9.40 -1.78
N ASN A 44 -2.03 -8.55 -1.93
CA ASN A 44 -2.14 -7.09 -1.88
C ASN A 44 -1.39 -6.48 -3.06
N TYR A 45 -2.02 -5.54 -3.75
CA TYR A 45 -1.43 -4.75 -4.84
C TYR A 45 -1.65 -3.27 -4.54
N VAL A 46 -0.57 -2.49 -4.65
CA VAL A 46 -0.64 -1.04 -4.55
C VAL A 46 0.15 -0.40 -5.68
N LYS A 47 -0.47 0.57 -6.35
CA LYS A 47 0.16 1.45 -7.33
C LYS A 47 -0.10 2.89 -6.92
N ILE A 48 0.97 3.67 -6.78
CA ILE A 48 0.92 5.06 -6.36
C ILE A 48 1.70 5.87 -7.38
N HIS A 49 1.08 6.95 -7.85
CA HIS A 49 1.77 8.06 -8.48
C HIS A 49 1.57 9.28 -7.58
N ALA A 50 2.63 9.99 -7.22
CA ALA A 50 2.52 11.18 -6.39
C ALA A 50 3.55 12.23 -6.77
N ASP A 51 3.11 13.45 -6.97
CA ASP A 51 3.96 14.62 -7.12
C ASP A 51 4.51 15.05 -5.75
N ASP A 52 5.81 15.38 -5.72
CA ASP A 52 6.49 15.80 -4.48
C ASP A 52 6.75 17.32 -4.51
N PRO A 53 5.97 18.13 -3.77
CA PRO A 53 6.11 19.59 -3.75
C PRO A 53 7.34 20.09 -2.99
N GLN A 54 8.08 19.17 -2.34
CA GLN A 54 9.28 19.41 -1.53
C GLN A 54 9.07 20.39 -0.35
N GLY A 55 10.10 20.54 0.48
CA GLY A 55 10.12 21.50 1.58
C GLY A 55 10.24 22.96 1.11
N LEU A 56 9.65 23.89 1.88
CA LEU A 56 9.85 25.33 1.74
C LEU A 56 10.74 25.85 2.87
N THR A 57 11.55 26.88 2.59
CA THR A 57 12.17 27.67 3.65
C THR A 57 11.13 28.53 4.38
N HIS A 58 11.48 29.05 5.55
CA HIS A 58 10.59 29.91 6.33
C HIS A 58 10.09 31.13 5.54
N ASP A 59 10.98 31.82 4.83
CA ASP A 59 10.62 33.02 4.05
C ASP A 59 9.72 32.67 2.84
N GLN A 60 9.96 31.52 2.21
CA GLN A 60 9.08 31.01 1.15
C GLN A 60 7.68 30.70 1.69
N TRP A 61 7.60 30.00 2.82
CA TRP A 61 6.32 29.67 3.44
C TRP A 61 5.51 30.93 3.82
N ASN A 62 6.16 31.95 4.40
CA ASN A 62 5.51 33.23 4.71
C ASN A 62 4.98 33.96 3.46
N THR A 63 5.67 33.82 2.33
CA THR A 63 5.25 34.46 1.07
C THR A 63 4.04 33.76 0.46
N ASN A 64 4.08 32.43 0.36
CA ASN A 64 2.96 31.62 -0.09
C ASN A 64 3.13 30.18 0.44
N PRO A 65 2.29 29.73 1.40
CA PRO A 65 2.42 28.39 1.97
C PRO A 65 1.96 27.27 1.01
N LYS A 66 1.26 27.62 -0.09
CA LYS A 66 0.75 26.66 -1.08
C LYS A 66 1.67 26.45 -2.28
N GLN A 67 2.68 27.29 -2.48
CA GLN A 67 3.58 27.15 -3.63
C GLN A 67 4.39 25.86 -3.56
N GLN A 68 4.87 25.36 -4.69
CA GLN A 68 5.94 24.34 -4.74
C GLN A 68 7.32 24.99 -4.53
N VAL A 69 8.36 24.22 -4.20
CA VAL A 69 9.71 24.82 -4.12
C VAL A 69 10.14 25.35 -5.51
N PRO A 70 10.73 26.56 -5.63
CA PRO A 70 10.94 27.21 -6.93
C PRO A 70 11.75 26.40 -7.95
N PHE A 71 12.69 25.57 -7.50
CA PHE A 71 13.53 24.75 -8.40
C PHE A 71 12.79 23.53 -8.98
N LEU A 72 11.64 23.13 -8.45
CA LEU A 72 10.88 21.96 -8.94
C LEU A 72 10.42 22.10 -10.39
N LYS A 73 10.21 23.33 -10.85
CA LYS A 73 9.84 23.63 -12.24
C LYS A 73 10.81 23.03 -13.27
N GLN A 74 12.02 22.66 -12.85
CA GLN A 74 13.06 22.08 -13.72
C GLN A 74 13.12 20.55 -13.67
N PHE A 75 12.68 19.91 -12.59
CA PHE A 75 13.00 18.49 -12.31
C PHE A 75 11.77 17.58 -12.18
N ASN A 76 10.56 18.13 -12.07
CA ASN A 76 9.31 17.36 -11.97
C ASN A 76 9.42 16.21 -10.94
N VAL A 77 9.80 16.54 -9.70
CA VAL A 77 10.05 15.53 -8.66
C VAL A 77 8.74 14.85 -8.32
N ARG A 78 8.77 13.53 -8.34
CA ARG A 78 7.63 12.66 -8.16
C ARG A 78 8.11 11.31 -7.65
N LYS A 79 7.18 10.51 -7.16
CA LYS A 79 7.44 9.15 -6.77
C LYS A 79 6.37 8.22 -7.32
N ASP A 80 6.84 7.25 -8.09
CA ASP A 80 6.06 6.12 -8.55
C ASP A 80 6.35 4.93 -7.65
N ILE A 81 5.33 4.22 -7.19
CA ILE A 81 5.50 2.98 -6.43
C ILE A 81 4.55 1.96 -7.02
N GLU A 82 5.07 0.79 -7.36
CA GLU A 82 4.27 -0.37 -7.69
C GLU A 82 4.72 -1.55 -6.84
N GLN A 83 3.81 -2.14 -6.09
CA GLN A 83 4.13 -3.23 -5.16
C GLN A 83 3.05 -4.30 -5.16
N THR A 84 3.48 -5.55 -5.25
CA THR A 84 2.63 -6.73 -5.09
C THR A 84 3.18 -7.60 -3.97
N GLN A 85 2.31 -8.07 -3.09
CA GLN A 85 2.64 -9.02 -2.02
C GLN A 85 1.62 -10.15 -2.01
N THR A 86 2.06 -11.37 -1.76
CA THR A 86 1.19 -12.53 -1.61
C THR A 86 1.73 -13.43 -0.50
N GLY A 87 0.84 -14.09 0.24
CA GLY A 87 1.22 -14.91 1.37
C GLY A 87 0.17 -15.94 1.73
N VAL A 88 0.63 -17.01 2.37
CA VAL A 88 -0.22 -18.10 2.86
C VAL A 88 0.06 -18.29 4.34
N THR A 89 -1.01 -18.45 5.10
CA THR A 89 -0.97 -18.92 6.49
C THR A 89 -1.69 -20.25 6.59
N TRP A 90 -1.17 -21.15 7.40
CA TRP A 90 -1.84 -22.40 7.75
C TRP A 90 -1.82 -22.56 9.26
N SER A 91 -2.97 -22.89 9.85
CA SER A 91 -3.06 -23.31 11.25
C SER A 91 -3.70 -24.69 11.32
N LYS A 92 -3.24 -25.52 12.26
CA LYS A 92 -3.76 -26.87 12.49
C LYS A 92 -3.85 -27.17 13.99
N PRO A 93 -5.05 -27.40 14.54
CA PRO A 93 -5.18 -27.91 15.88
C PRO A 93 -4.62 -29.33 15.96
N ILE A 94 -3.83 -29.61 16.99
CA ILE A 94 -3.30 -30.94 17.28
C ILE A 94 -4.15 -31.62 18.36
N ASN A 95 -4.67 -30.84 19.29
CA ASN A 95 -5.66 -31.21 20.31
C ASN A 95 -6.25 -29.92 20.92
N ASP A 96 -7.13 -30.06 21.91
CA ASP A 96 -7.81 -28.95 22.59
C ASP A 96 -6.88 -27.90 23.22
N LYS A 97 -5.58 -28.19 23.35
CA LYS A 97 -4.60 -27.34 24.02
C LYS A 97 -3.44 -26.90 23.12
N ASN A 98 -3.34 -27.39 21.87
CA ASN A 98 -2.17 -27.17 21.02
C ASN A 98 -2.55 -26.93 19.56
N GLU A 99 -1.89 -25.96 18.92
CA GLU A 99 -2.03 -25.62 17.50
C GLU A 99 -0.65 -25.44 16.85
N LEU A 100 -0.47 -25.94 15.63
CA LEU A 100 0.66 -25.59 14.77
C LEU A 100 0.28 -24.44 13.85
N TYR A 101 1.20 -23.48 13.69
CA TYR A 101 1.04 -22.34 12.79
C TYR A 101 2.25 -22.23 11.85
N ALA A 102 1.99 -21.99 10.58
CA ALA A 102 3.02 -21.72 9.58
C ALA A 102 2.60 -20.54 8.69
N MET A 103 3.59 -19.76 8.26
CA MET A 103 3.40 -18.63 7.36
C MET A 103 4.55 -18.53 6.36
N ALA A 104 4.19 -18.28 5.10
CA ALA A 104 5.14 -17.92 4.05
C ALA A 104 4.59 -16.73 3.26
N TYR A 105 5.48 -15.84 2.82
CA TYR A 105 5.13 -14.67 2.03
C TYR A 105 6.23 -14.30 1.05
N LEU A 106 5.84 -13.65 -0.04
CA LEU A 106 6.73 -13.09 -1.05
C LEU A 106 6.18 -11.76 -1.54
N GLY A 107 7.06 -10.90 -2.04
CA GLY A 107 6.66 -9.62 -2.58
C GLY A 107 7.71 -9.01 -3.49
N ASN A 108 7.25 -8.17 -4.39
CA ASN A 108 8.08 -7.34 -5.25
C ASN A 108 7.63 -5.89 -5.12
N ARG A 109 8.60 -4.97 -5.09
CA ARG A 109 8.40 -3.53 -5.02
C ARG A 109 9.29 -2.85 -6.05
N GLN A 110 8.70 -1.94 -6.81
CA GLN A 110 9.36 -1.07 -7.78
C GLN A 110 9.14 0.38 -7.34
N VAL A 111 10.18 1.21 -7.44
CA VAL A 111 10.21 2.63 -7.08
C VAL A 111 11.01 3.38 -8.14
#